data_AF-V2PXM8-F1
#
_entry.id   AF-V2PXM8-F1
#
_cell.length_a   1.000
_cell.length_b   1.000
_cell.length_c   1.000
_cell.angle_alpha   90.00
_cell.angle_beta   90.00
_cell.angle_gamma   90.00
#
_symmetry.space_group_name_H-M   'P 1'
#
loop_
_entity.id
_entity.type
_entity.pdbx_description
1 polymer ?
#
loop_
_entity_poly.entity_id
_entity_poly.type
_entity_poly.pdbx_seq_one_letter_code
_entity_poly.pdbx_strand_id
1 'polypeptide(L)'
;MFYEAVKTDSFWDHKWQLSALFPSMGLSRRYHHVYIDKEIPYDAWSNIHFGVIGKYCRFSENTLLVGADVAQKWSNRGFSKIEQKQWLKGDTICDKVAIKLGFSIYDECIKGILINAYNILSYVVNDNVFKYYFQNGECPDE
;
A
#
# COMPACT_ATOMS: atom_id res chain seq x y z
N MET A 1 -7.07 -15.90 11.55
CA MET A 1 -6.98 -16.31 10.13
C MET A 1 -6.62 -15.12 9.24
N PHE A 2 -7.38 -14.03 9.21
CA PHE A 2 -7.04 -12.84 8.40
C PHE A 2 -5.72 -12.16 8.80
N TYR A 3 -5.51 -11.87 10.09
CA TYR A 3 -4.26 -11.26 10.59
C TYR A 3 -3.00 -12.07 10.20
N GLU A 4 -3.05 -13.40 10.34
CA GLU A 4 -1.95 -14.30 9.98
C GLU A 4 -1.59 -14.26 8.49
N ALA A 5 -2.56 -13.87 7.65
CA ALA A 5 -2.39 -13.77 6.21
C ALA A 5 -1.84 -12.40 5.76
N VAL A 6 -2.03 -11.34 6.54
CA VAL A 6 -1.67 -9.94 6.18
C VAL A 6 -0.45 -9.39 6.92
N LYS A 7 0.01 -10.05 7.99
CA LYS A 7 1.19 -9.60 8.74
C LYS A 7 2.44 -9.60 7.86
N THR A 8 3.45 -8.80 8.22
CA THR A 8 4.76 -8.80 7.56
C THR A 8 5.32 -10.21 7.41
N ASP A 9 5.94 -10.50 6.26
CA ASP A 9 6.52 -11.79 5.91
C ASP A 9 5.53 -12.96 5.83
N SER A 10 4.22 -12.68 5.72
CA SER A 10 3.20 -13.72 5.50
C SER A 10 2.87 -13.91 4.03
N PHE A 11 1.98 -14.84 3.72
CA PHE A 11 1.73 -15.27 2.33
C PHE A 11 0.95 -14.26 1.47
N TRP A 12 0.29 -13.24 2.06
CA TRP A 12 -0.21 -12.08 1.30
C TRP A 12 0.73 -10.87 1.35
N ASP A 13 1.90 -10.97 2.00
CA ASP A 13 2.96 -9.99 1.84
C ASP A 13 3.65 -10.22 0.49
N HIS A 14 3.14 -9.55 -0.54
CA HIS A 14 3.56 -9.75 -1.92
C HIS A 14 4.83 -8.97 -2.30
N LYS A 15 5.39 -8.17 -1.39
CA LYS A 15 6.47 -7.22 -1.70
C LYS A 15 7.70 -7.93 -2.27
N TRP A 16 8.08 -9.07 -1.70
CA TRP A 16 9.25 -9.83 -2.16
C TRP A 16 8.98 -10.55 -3.49
N GLN A 17 7.78 -11.10 -3.72
CA GLN A 17 7.43 -11.68 -5.03
C GLN A 17 7.42 -10.60 -6.11
N LEU A 18 6.84 -9.44 -5.83
CA LEU A 18 6.83 -8.30 -6.75
C LEU A 18 8.24 -7.80 -7.04
N SER A 19 9.09 -7.69 -6.01
CA SER A 19 10.49 -7.34 -6.18
C SER A 19 11.29 -8.38 -6.98
N ALA A 20 10.88 -9.66 -6.96
CA ALA A 20 11.52 -10.71 -7.75
C ALA A 20 11.01 -10.77 -9.20
N LEU A 21 9.71 -10.55 -9.41
CA LEU A 21 9.06 -10.56 -10.74
C LEU A 21 9.33 -9.29 -11.53
N PHE A 22 9.40 -8.16 -10.83
CA PHE A 22 9.72 -6.85 -11.38
C PHE A 22 11.04 -6.40 -10.74
N PRO A 23 12.18 -7.00 -11.09
CA PRO A 23 13.45 -6.63 -10.50
C PRO A 23 13.85 -5.27 -11.07
N SER A 24 13.32 -4.18 -10.52
CA SER A 24 13.76 -2.83 -10.87
C SER A 24 15.23 -2.63 -10.55
N MET A 25 15.82 -3.52 -9.73
CA MET A 25 17.26 -3.69 -9.50
C MET A 25 18.01 -2.37 -9.38
N GLY A 26 17.36 -1.33 -8.83
CA GLY A 26 17.98 -0.02 -8.64
C GLY A 26 18.44 0.70 -9.90
N LEU A 27 17.71 0.63 -11.03
CA LEU A 27 17.95 1.62 -12.10
C LEU A 27 17.58 3.06 -11.66
N SER A 28 16.81 3.20 -10.57
CA SER A 28 16.58 4.49 -9.91
C SER A 28 16.35 4.39 -8.39
N ARG A 29 15.49 3.47 -7.88
CA ARG A 29 15.23 3.31 -6.42
C ARG A 29 14.88 1.88 -5.98
N ARG A 30 15.42 1.43 -4.83
CA ARG A 30 15.19 0.08 -4.28
C ARG A 30 13.72 -0.09 -3.85
N TYR A 31 13.11 -1.25 -4.09
CA TYR A 31 11.71 -1.57 -3.73
C TYR A 31 10.61 -0.80 -4.47
N HIS A 32 10.88 -0.39 -5.71
CA HIS A 32 9.90 0.32 -6.56
C HIS A 32 9.64 -0.42 -7.86
N HIS A 33 8.41 -0.37 -8.34
CA HIS A 33 8.01 -0.73 -9.69
C HIS A 33 8.02 0.51 -10.57
N VAL A 34 8.70 0.46 -11.72
CA VAL A 34 8.69 1.58 -12.69
C VAL A 34 7.58 1.38 -13.71
N TYR A 35 6.69 2.37 -13.82
CA TYR A 35 5.68 2.45 -14.87
C TYR A 35 5.83 3.77 -15.65
N ILE A 36 6.20 3.68 -16.93
CA ILE A 36 6.57 4.83 -17.78
C ILE A 36 7.72 5.62 -17.13
N ASP A 37 7.41 6.71 -16.43
CA ASP A 37 8.32 7.62 -15.74
C ASP A 37 8.01 7.72 -14.23
N LYS A 38 7.13 6.86 -13.72
CA LYS A 38 6.68 6.86 -12.31
C LYS A 38 7.27 5.69 -11.56
N GLU A 39 7.88 5.98 -10.42
CA GLU A 39 8.36 5.00 -9.46
C GLU A 39 7.29 4.74 -8.41
N ILE A 40 6.65 3.59 -8.48
CA ILE A 40 5.57 3.20 -7.57
C ILE A 40 6.15 2.26 -6.51
N PRO A 41 6.08 2.59 -5.21
CA PRO A 41 6.62 1.72 -4.16
C PRO A 41 5.86 0.38 -4.12
N TYR A 42 6.55 -0.73 -3.88
CA TYR A 42 5.89 -2.05 -3.79
C TYR A 42 4.81 -2.10 -2.71
N ASP A 43 4.98 -1.30 -1.65
CA ASP A 43 4.04 -1.15 -0.55
C ASP A 43 2.66 -0.68 -1.02
N ALA A 44 2.60 0.15 -2.07
CA ALA A 44 1.33 0.58 -2.66
C ALA A 44 0.51 -0.61 -3.18
N TRP A 45 1.14 -1.59 -3.82
CA TRP A 45 0.45 -2.76 -4.35
C TRP A 45 -0.07 -3.67 -3.25
N SER A 46 0.73 -3.92 -2.20
CA SER A 46 0.27 -4.69 -1.05
C SER A 46 -0.89 -4.01 -0.33
N ASN A 47 -0.87 -2.68 -0.21
CA ASN A 47 -1.92 -1.91 0.44
C ASN A 47 -3.22 -1.86 -0.39
N ILE A 48 -3.11 -1.74 -1.71
CA ILE A 48 -4.26 -1.89 -2.63
C ILE A 48 -4.87 -3.29 -2.47
N HIS A 49 -4.05 -4.34 -2.48
CA HIS A 49 -4.51 -5.72 -2.31
C HIS A 49 -5.21 -5.93 -0.96
N PHE A 50 -4.63 -5.41 0.13
CA PHE A 50 -5.22 -5.41 1.46
C PHE A 50 -6.61 -4.76 1.45
N GLY A 51 -6.75 -3.61 0.79
CA GLY A 51 -8.04 -2.92 0.64
C GLY A 51 -9.09 -3.78 -0.07
N VAL A 52 -8.72 -4.37 -1.22
CA VAL A 52 -9.62 -5.24 -2.01
C VAL A 52 -10.07 -6.46 -1.21
N ILE A 53 -9.13 -7.22 -0.64
CA ILE A 53 -9.44 -8.45 0.08
C ILE A 53 -10.15 -8.16 1.40
N GLY A 54 -9.79 -7.09 2.10
CA GLY A 54 -10.48 -6.66 3.31
C GLY A 54 -11.97 -6.39 3.07
N LYS A 55 -12.30 -5.67 1.99
CA LYS A 55 -13.69 -5.42 1.57
C LYS A 55 -14.38 -6.71 1.11
N TYR A 56 -13.70 -7.57 0.37
CA TYR A 56 -14.22 -8.89 -0.01
C TYR A 56 -14.58 -9.75 1.23
N CYS A 57 -13.76 -9.69 2.27
CA CYS A 57 -14.03 -10.32 3.57
C CYS A 57 -15.08 -9.60 4.42
N ARG A 58 -15.73 -8.54 3.90
CA ARG A 58 -16.79 -7.74 4.54
C ARG A 58 -16.36 -6.95 5.77
N PHE A 59 -15.08 -6.65 5.90
CA PHE A 59 -14.64 -5.68 6.91
C PHE A 59 -15.08 -4.26 6.51
N SER A 60 -15.38 -3.42 7.51
CA SER A 60 -15.63 -2.01 7.26
C SER A 60 -14.33 -1.29 6.87
N GLU A 61 -14.43 -0.27 6.03
CA GLU A 61 -13.28 0.55 5.62
C GLU A 61 -12.56 1.15 6.83
N ASN A 62 -13.31 1.60 7.83
CA ASN A 62 -12.74 2.11 9.08
C ASN A 62 -11.97 1.03 9.85
N THR A 63 -12.51 -0.20 9.93
CA THR A 63 -11.82 -1.33 10.57
C THR A 63 -10.49 -1.62 9.89
N LEU A 64 -10.47 -1.59 8.56
CA LEU A 64 -9.27 -1.84 7.76
C LEU A 64 -8.21 -0.75 7.95
N LEU A 65 -8.61 0.53 7.88
CA LEU A 65 -7.71 1.66 8.07
C LEU A 65 -7.15 1.74 9.51
N VAL A 66 -7.99 1.55 10.52
CA VAL A 66 -7.56 1.53 11.93
C VAL A 66 -6.68 0.30 12.20
N GLY A 67 -7.02 -0.85 11.63
CA GLY A 67 -6.24 -2.07 11.75
C GLY A 67 -4.82 -1.90 11.19
N ALA A 68 -4.70 -1.27 10.03
CA ALA A 68 -3.42 -0.98 9.38
C ALA A 68 -2.59 0.01 10.22
N ASP A 69 -3.20 1.10 10.72
CA ASP A 69 -2.57 2.02 11.67
C ASP A 69 -2.03 1.33 12.93
N VAL A 70 -2.78 0.37 13.49
CA VAL A 70 -2.35 -0.37 14.68
C VAL A 70 -1.21 -1.33 14.35
N ALA A 71 -1.28 -2.02 13.21
CA ALA A 71 -0.22 -2.92 12.76
C ALA A 71 1.10 -2.19 12.54
N GLN A 72 1.06 -1.01 11.92
CA GLN A 72 2.26 -0.18 11.70
C GLN A 72 2.85 0.35 13.02
N LYS A 73 1.99 0.75 13.96
CA LYS A 73 2.47 1.12 15.31
C LYS A 73 3.11 -0.05 16.03
N TRP A 74 2.71 -1.29 15.76
CA TRP A 74 3.30 -2.48 16.35
C TRP A 74 4.60 -2.90 15.66
N SER A 75 4.70 -2.78 14.33
CA SER A 75 5.96 -3.06 13.61
C SER A 75 7.05 -2.07 14.00
N ASN A 76 6.67 -0.79 14.19
CA ASN A 76 7.56 0.25 14.66
C ASN A 76 8.10 -0.02 16.08
N ARG A 77 7.51 -0.97 16.85
CA ARG A 77 7.90 -1.26 18.24
C ARG A 77 9.32 -1.82 18.46
N GLY A 78 10.08 -2.07 17.39
CA GLY A 78 11.40 -2.70 17.44
C GLY A 78 12.63 -1.78 17.37
N PHE A 79 12.49 -0.48 17.09
CA PHE A 79 13.62 0.46 16.94
C PHE A 79 14.16 1.04 18.29
N SER A 80 15.27 1.78 18.32
CA SER A 80 15.90 2.19 19.60
C SER A 80 15.24 3.41 20.28
N LYS A 81 15.48 3.60 21.58
CA LYS A 81 14.93 4.66 22.48
C LYS A 81 15.07 6.12 21.99
N ILE A 82 15.83 6.42 20.94
CA ILE A 82 16.08 7.80 20.48
C ILE A 82 14.93 8.30 19.57
N GLU A 83 14.12 7.42 18.99
CA GLU A 83 13.05 7.75 18.03
C GLU A 83 11.64 7.77 18.64
N GLN A 84 11.48 7.82 19.96
CA GLN A 84 10.21 7.58 20.68
C GLN A 84 8.98 8.40 20.23
N LYS A 85 9.14 9.53 19.52
CA LYS A 85 8.00 10.30 18.95
C LYS A 85 7.41 9.67 17.68
N GLN A 86 8.18 8.89 16.91
CA GLN A 86 7.80 8.40 15.58
C GLN A 86 6.87 7.16 15.62
N TRP A 87 6.74 6.52 16.79
CA TRP A 87 6.12 5.20 16.99
C TRP A 87 4.61 5.28 17.21
N LEU A 88 4.13 6.49 17.49
CA LEU A 88 2.70 6.81 17.54
C LEU A 88 2.15 7.09 16.14
N LYS A 89 3.02 7.23 15.13
CA LYS A 89 2.62 7.42 13.75
C LYS A 89 2.16 6.07 13.22
N GLY A 90 0.91 6.05 12.77
CA GLY A 90 0.34 4.90 12.06
C GLY A 90 0.87 4.87 10.62
N ASP A 91 0.07 4.33 9.72
CA ASP A 91 0.38 4.31 8.30
C ASP A 91 0.48 5.73 7.74
N THR A 92 1.38 5.88 6.76
CA THR A 92 1.55 7.13 6.00
C THR A 92 0.26 7.48 5.25
N ILE A 93 0.15 8.73 4.80
CA ILE A 93 -1.02 9.10 3.97
C ILE A 93 -1.02 8.32 2.64
N CYS A 94 0.14 7.96 2.10
CA CYS A 94 0.28 7.20 0.86
C CYS A 94 -0.25 5.78 1.03
N ASP A 95 0.08 5.11 2.14
CA ASP A 95 -0.43 3.78 2.46
C ASP A 95 -1.95 3.79 2.61
N LYS A 96 -2.49 4.77 3.34
CA LYS A 96 -3.94 4.94 3.51
C LYS A 96 -4.65 5.20 2.20
N VAL A 97 -4.05 5.99 1.31
CA VAL A 97 -4.59 6.21 -0.04
C VAL A 97 -4.57 4.92 -0.84
N ALA A 98 -3.46 4.16 -0.83
CA ALA A 98 -3.37 2.87 -1.50
C ALA A 98 -4.47 1.89 -1.03
N ILE A 99 -4.71 1.79 0.28
CA ILE A 99 -5.80 0.98 0.84
C ILE A 99 -7.17 1.44 0.30
N LYS A 100 -7.42 2.75 0.28
CA LYS A 100 -8.67 3.34 -0.24
C LYS A 100 -8.86 3.12 -1.74
N LEU A 101 -7.79 3.13 -2.52
CA LEU A 101 -7.84 2.74 -3.94
C LEU A 101 -8.30 1.29 -4.06
N GLY A 102 -7.81 0.39 -3.19
CA GLY A 102 -8.29 -0.97 -3.09
C GLY A 102 -9.79 -1.09 -2.80
N PHE A 103 -10.33 -0.25 -1.91
CA PHE A 103 -11.78 -0.21 -1.64
C PHE A 103 -12.57 0.19 -2.90
N SER A 104 -12.08 1.21 -3.61
CA SER A 104 -12.72 1.72 -4.84
C SER A 104 -12.71 0.68 -5.95
N ILE A 105 -11.58 -0.02 -6.15
CA ILE A 105 -11.43 -1.15 -7.08
C ILE A 105 -12.45 -2.26 -6.75
N TYR A 106 -12.59 -2.63 -5.48
CA TYR A 106 -13.57 -3.63 -5.08
C TYR A 106 -15.01 -3.19 -5.36
N ASP A 107 -15.35 -1.93 -5.03
CA ASP A 107 -16.67 -1.37 -5.24
C ASP A 107 -17.05 -1.28 -6.73
N GLU A 108 -16.08 -1.13 -7.63
CA GLU A 108 -16.26 -1.21 -9.07
C GLU A 108 -16.44 -2.65 -9.57
N CYS A 109 -15.63 -3.59 -9.09
CA CYS A 109 -15.76 -5.00 -9.40
C CYS A 109 -17.16 -5.54 -9.08
N ILE A 110 -17.72 -5.20 -7.91
CA ILE A 110 -19.07 -5.66 -7.53
C ILE A 110 -20.19 -5.01 -8.35
N LYS A 111 -19.91 -3.87 -9.02
CA LYS A 111 -20.82 -3.24 -9.99
C LYS A 111 -20.71 -3.87 -11.38
N GLY A 112 -19.86 -4.89 -11.55
CA GLY A 112 -19.64 -5.56 -12.83
C GLY A 112 -18.71 -4.81 -13.77
N ILE A 113 -17.95 -3.82 -13.27
CA ILE A 113 -16.93 -3.13 -14.07
C ILE A 113 -15.73 -4.07 -14.23
N LEU A 114 -15.31 -4.30 -15.48
CA LEU A 114 -14.11 -5.06 -15.77
C LEU A 114 -12.88 -4.21 -15.43
N ILE A 115 -12.11 -4.62 -14.43
CA ILE A 115 -10.86 -3.98 -14.04
C ILE A 115 -9.70 -4.75 -14.64
N ASN A 116 -8.86 -4.05 -15.40
CA ASN A 116 -7.58 -4.57 -15.89
C ASN A 116 -6.40 -3.79 -15.28
N ALA A 117 -5.18 -4.21 -15.60
CA ALA A 117 -3.97 -3.57 -15.07
C ALA A 117 -3.89 -2.07 -15.39
N TYR A 118 -4.35 -1.64 -16.57
CA TYR A 118 -4.36 -0.23 -16.95
C TYR A 118 -5.30 0.61 -16.06
N ASN A 119 -6.48 0.08 -15.71
CA ASN A 119 -7.39 0.75 -14.78
C ASN A 119 -6.71 0.97 -13.42
N ILE A 120 -6.08 -0.08 -12.86
CA ILE A 120 -5.40 -0.02 -11.56
C ILE A 120 -4.24 1.00 -11.60
N LEU A 121 -3.41 0.96 -12.63
CA LEU A 121 -2.31 1.91 -12.81
C LEU A 121 -2.83 3.35 -12.92
N SER A 122 -3.95 3.55 -13.63
CA SER A 122 -4.55 4.88 -13.78
C SER A 122 -5.06 5.44 -12.44
N TYR A 123 -5.57 4.62 -11.53
CA TYR A 123 -5.96 5.07 -10.19
C TYR A 123 -4.76 5.60 -9.40
N VAL A 124 -3.63 4.88 -9.45
CA VAL A 124 -2.41 5.28 -8.74
C VAL A 124 -1.81 6.53 -9.35
N VAL A 125 -1.64 6.60 -10.68
CA VAL A 125 -0.97 7.72 -11.36
C VAL A 125 -1.80 9.02 -11.30
N ASN A 126 -3.13 8.92 -11.25
CA ASN A 126 -4.01 10.09 -11.22
C ASN A 126 -4.31 10.62 -9.81
N ASP A 127 -4.03 9.84 -8.76
CA ASP A 127 -4.25 10.26 -7.39
C ASP A 127 -3.33 11.42 -6.98
N ASN A 128 -3.85 12.38 -6.21
CA ASN A 128 -3.14 13.60 -5.87
C ASN A 128 -1.98 13.36 -4.88
N VAL A 129 -2.13 12.41 -3.95
CA VAL A 129 -1.09 12.06 -2.98
C VAL A 129 0.04 11.33 -3.70
N PHE A 130 -0.29 10.41 -4.61
CA PHE A 130 0.73 9.75 -5.44
C PHE A 130 1.40 10.72 -6.42
N LYS A 131 0.68 11.68 -7.01
CA LYS A 131 1.30 12.75 -7.80
C LYS A 131 2.31 13.56 -7.00
N TYR A 132 1.97 13.91 -5.75
CA TYR A 132 2.93 14.56 -4.85
C TYR A 132 4.14 13.67 -4.59
N TYR A 133 3.91 12.39 -4.28
CA TYR A 133 4.98 11.41 -4.07
C TYR A 133 5.92 11.32 -5.28
N PHE A 134 5.40 11.22 -6.50
CA PHE A 134 6.22 11.14 -7.71
C PHE A 134 7.03 12.41 -7.98
N GLN A 135 6.59 13.57 -7.48
CA GLN A 135 7.29 14.84 -7.65
C GLN A 135 8.39 15.04 -6.59
N ASN A 136 8.14 14.61 -5.36
CA ASN A 136 9.01 14.91 -4.22
C ASN A 136 9.86 13.71 -3.76
N GLY A 137 9.50 12.49 -4.16
CA GLY A 137 10.18 11.26 -3.77
C GLY A 137 9.86 10.79 -2.33
N GLU A 138 8.92 11.42 -1.64
CA GLU A 138 8.51 11.05 -0.29
C GLU A 138 7.03 11.31 -0.08
N CYS A 139 6.45 10.62 0.90
CA CYS A 139 5.05 10.82 1.22
C CYS A 139 4.83 12.18 1.91
N PRO A 140 3.72 12.91 1.71
CA PRO A 140 3.53 14.25 2.28
C PRO A 140 3.68 14.38 3.78
N ASP A 141 3.50 13.28 4.52
CA ASP A 141 3.59 13.27 5.97
C ASP A 141 4.91 12.71 6.50
N GLU A 142 5.79 12.18 5.65
CA GLU A 142 7.15 11.73 5.99
C GLU A 142 8.15 12.90 6.03
#